data_AF-A0A067CIB6-F1
#
_entry.id   AF-A0A067CIB6-F1
#
_cell.length_a   1.000
_cell.length_b   1.000
_cell.length_c   1.000
_cell.angle_alpha   90.00
_cell.angle_beta   90.00
_cell.angle_gamma   90.00
#
_symmetry.space_group_name_H-M   'P 1'
#
loop_
_entity.id
_entity.type
_entity.pdbx_description
1 polymer ?
#
loop_
_entity_poly.entity_id
_entity_poly.type
_entity_poly.pdbx_seq_one_letter_code
_entity_poly.pdbx_strand_id
1 'polypeptide(L)'
;MVRTLLLLGLALGATAQSPSPAPTPSISNPPFTMTAVNTIQARVQSDAATWDETNKKFGLVLKQNTNTFEEKYRAAMDTVNTASVEGALFYVQTEGINKADSVNCLRKTNMSYIWFLNITIVQPTFAIAEYADNGGVIPEYGRFVAMDGGFCTPVKDTTPPLECLTYGGLSYNKNLGPWVGGEARKTHPKGNYADNYWFSFPNSCYTKRFEQKDDACRKVQKGGLCPLGKQPDGVTCTYSFDVLGYVRIDDLVGITSMKHSQTGQNYRDRVDFCKDSKVEYDFSNSYSDLTFWDKPLDVDANTNRTTQMLKFYNDLIKEGKGDYAHMKPLPSAEELAKTNPPCWKNSPMCAKAPNGCRRKLTAQVCEVCSSPADDCKKPGPTDAAAPTLNKQFQPALPTNAAGVTTVPRSISNNETLAPGAGGAGGVTTNAASSVSLVAASTLAVAALLLV
;
A
#
# COMPACT_ATOMS: atom_id res chain seq x y z
N MET A 1 -64.49 -4.33 21.11
CA MET A 1 -64.38 -4.04 19.66
C MET A 1 -63.00 -3.45 19.40
N VAL A 2 -62.14 -4.25 18.79
CA VAL A 2 -60.72 -3.98 18.52
C VAL A 2 -60.63 -3.05 17.31
N ARG A 3 -59.92 -1.93 17.43
CA ARG A 3 -59.47 -1.13 16.28
C ARG A 3 -57.95 -1.17 16.24
N THR A 4 -57.43 -2.03 15.39
CA THR A 4 -56.02 -2.16 15.04
C THR A 4 -55.64 -0.99 14.11
N LEU A 5 -54.79 -0.07 14.56
CA LEU A 5 -54.11 0.85 13.66
C LEU A 5 -52.96 0.09 12.97
N LEU A 6 -53.07 -0.15 11.67
CA LEU A 6 -51.93 -0.50 10.83
C LEU A 6 -51.09 0.76 10.58
N LEU A 7 -49.90 0.83 11.18
CA LEU A 7 -48.83 1.68 10.71
C LEU A 7 -48.17 0.99 9.52
N LEU A 8 -48.43 1.47 8.30
CA LEU A 8 -47.59 1.19 7.14
C LEU A 8 -46.26 1.93 7.31
N GLY A 9 -45.24 1.22 7.80
CA GLY A 9 -43.86 1.66 7.67
C GLY A 9 -43.43 1.56 6.21
N LEU A 10 -43.25 2.72 5.55
CA LEU A 10 -42.47 2.81 4.32
C LEU A 10 -41.02 2.42 4.64
N ALA A 11 -40.69 1.15 4.38
CA ALA A 11 -39.32 0.70 4.32
C ALA A 11 -38.65 1.39 3.12
N LEU A 12 -37.95 2.49 3.37
CA LEU A 12 -36.89 2.97 2.49
C LEU A 12 -35.89 1.83 2.35
N GLY A 13 -35.93 1.15 1.20
CA GLY A 13 -35.06 0.05 0.87
C GLY A 13 -33.61 0.52 0.82
N ALA A 14 -32.91 0.44 1.94
CA ALA A 14 -31.47 0.28 1.93
C ALA A 14 -31.20 -1.09 1.30
N THR A 15 -30.97 -1.12 -0.01
CA THR A 15 -30.57 -2.34 -0.71
C THR A 15 -29.23 -2.78 -0.12
N ALA A 16 -29.27 -3.80 0.73
CA ALA A 16 -28.07 -4.42 1.28
C ALA A 16 -27.20 -4.90 0.11
N GLN A 17 -26.01 -4.35 -0.01
CA GLN A 17 -25.03 -4.82 -0.99
C GLN A 17 -24.69 -6.28 -0.66
N SER A 18 -24.81 -7.17 -1.64
CA SER A 18 -24.48 -8.59 -1.46
C SER A 18 -22.99 -8.73 -1.08
N PRO A 19 -22.66 -9.36 0.07
CA PRO A 19 -21.28 -9.62 0.46
C PRO A 19 -20.65 -10.74 -0.38
N SER A 20 -21.45 -11.48 -1.16
CA SER A 20 -20.99 -12.58 -2.01
C SER A 20 -20.85 -12.12 -3.47
N PRO A 21 -19.78 -12.57 -4.16
CA PRO A 21 -19.57 -12.24 -5.58
C PRO A 21 -20.73 -12.73 -6.45
N ALA A 22 -21.09 -11.96 -7.48
CA ALA A 22 -22.03 -12.42 -8.48
C ALA A 22 -21.40 -13.55 -9.32
N PRO A 23 -22.15 -14.57 -9.74
CA PRO A 23 -21.64 -15.60 -10.63
C PRO A 23 -21.09 -14.98 -11.93
N THR A 24 -19.88 -15.38 -12.33
CA THR A 24 -19.26 -14.98 -13.59
C THR A 24 -19.03 -16.20 -14.48
N PRO A 25 -19.24 -16.12 -15.81
CA PRO A 25 -18.87 -17.17 -16.72
C PRO A 25 -17.36 -17.43 -16.67
N SER A 26 -16.94 -18.67 -16.96
CA SER A 26 -15.52 -19.00 -17.06
C SER A 26 -14.90 -18.31 -18.28
N ILE A 27 -13.86 -17.51 -18.05
CA ILE A 27 -13.04 -16.92 -19.11
C ILE A 27 -11.75 -17.72 -19.23
N SER A 28 -11.53 -18.33 -20.40
CA SER A 28 -10.29 -19.06 -20.67
C SER A 28 -9.16 -18.09 -21.04
N ASN A 29 -7.98 -18.32 -20.50
CA ASN A 29 -6.75 -17.65 -20.90
C ASN A 29 -5.80 -18.67 -21.57
N PRO A 30 -4.87 -18.25 -22.44
CA PRO A 30 -3.76 -19.10 -22.83
C PRO A 30 -2.95 -19.50 -21.58
N PRO A 31 -2.23 -20.64 -21.60
CA PRO A 31 -1.39 -21.06 -20.47
C PRO A 31 -0.42 -19.96 -20.06
N PHE A 32 -0.68 -19.35 -18.90
CA PHE A 32 0.11 -18.25 -18.35
C PHE A 32 -0.08 -18.18 -16.85
N THR A 33 1.05 -18.09 -16.16
CA THR A 33 1.15 -17.72 -14.75
C THR A 33 2.31 -16.74 -14.65
N MET A 34 2.12 -15.65 -13.92
CA MET A 34 3.21 -14.72 -13.64
C MET A 34 4.35 -15.50 -12.99
N THR A 35 5.56 -15.37 -13.52
CA THR A 35 6.75 -15.91 -12.87
C THR A 35 7.02 -15.04 -11.63
N ALA A 36 7.23 -15.69 -10.49
CA ALA A 36 7.44 -15.01 -9.22
C ALA A 36 8.54 -13.93 -9.30
N VAL A 37 8.26 -12.79 -8.67
CA VAL A 37 9.20 -11.67 -8.54
C VAL A 37 9.47 -11.43 -7.06
N ASN A 38 10.74 -11.40 -6.69
CA ASN A 38 11.19 -10.97 -5.37
C ASN A 38 11.48 -9.46 -5.40
N THR A 39 10.86 -8.72 -4.50
CA THR A 39 10.99 -7.26 -4.37
C THR A 39 11.32 -6.93 -2.92
N ILE A 40 12.25 -6.01 -2.72
CA ILE A 40 12.49 -5.41 -1.41
C ILE A 40 11.73 -4.11 -1.31
N GLN A 41 10.94 -3.97 -0.27
CA GLN A 41 10.08 -2.81 -0.05
C GLN A 41 10.21 -2.33 1.40
N ALA A 42 9.75 -1.12 1.66
CA ALA A 42 9.76 -0.53 2.98
C ALA A 42 8.35 -0.26 3.49
N ARG A 43 8.13 -0.43 4.79
CA ARG A 43 6.87 -0.09 5.47
C ARG A 43 7.17 0.80 6.66
N VAL A 44 6.62 2.02 6.65
CA VAL A 44 6.72 2.95 7.79
C VAL A 44 5.69 2.53 8.85
N GLN A 45 6.13 2.31 10.08
CA GLN A 45 5.34 1.72 11.18
C GLN A 45 5.50 2.47 12.49
N SER A 46 4.52 2.31 13.39
CA SER A 46 4.56 2.84 14.75
C SER A 46 5.42 2.02 15.69
N ASP A 47 5.50 0.71 15.46
CA ASP A 47 6.15 -0.23 16.36
C ASP A 47 7.33 -0.92 15.67
N ALA A 48 8.31 -1.35 16.47
CA ALA A 48 9.41 -2.17 15.98
C ALA A 48 8.91 -3.56 15.58
N ALA A 49 9.60 -4.21 14.64
CA ALA A 49 9.32 -5.61 14.36
C ALA A 49 9.85 -6.47 15.52
N THR A 50 9.09 -7.45 15.97
CA THR A 50 9.47 -8.29 17.11
C THR A 50 9.99 -9.64 16.61
N TRP A 51 11.19 -10.03 17.04
CA TRP A 51 11.76 -11.33 16.70
C TRP A 51 11.02 -12.47 17.43
N ASP A 52 10.66 -13.50 16.68
CA ASP A 52 10.10 -14.74 17.22
C ASP A 52 11.14 -15.86 17.16
N GLU A 53 11.57 -16.32 18.33
CA GLU A 53 12.62 -17.33 18.45
C GLU A 53 12.22 -18.70 17.92
N THR A 54 10.93 -19.02 17.91
CA THR A 54 10.44 -20.34 17.44
C THR A 54 10.41 -20.37 15.93
N ASN A 55 9.84 -19.33 15.32
CA ASN A 55 9.65 -19.23 13.88
C ASN A 55 10.88 -18.66 13.15
N LYS A 56 11.86 -18.12 13.91
CA LYS A 56 13.05 -17.44 13.39
C LYS A 56 12.70 -16.37 12.36
N LYS A 57 11.68 -15.58 12.70
CA LYS A 57 11.10 -14.54 11.85
C LYS A 57 10.65 -13.37 12.71
N PHE A 58 10.67 -12.18 12.12
CA PHE A 58 10.05 -11.01 12.72
C PHE A 58 8.54 -10.98 12.45
N GLY A 59 7.77 -10.49 13.42
CA GLY A 59 6.32 -10.27 13.31
C GLY A 59 5.90 -8.92 13.90
N LEU A 60 4.61 -8.57 13.76
CA LEU A 60 4.03 -7.38 14.38
C LEU A 60 3.18 -7.77 15.58
N VAL A 61 3.44 -7.15 16.73
CA VAL A 61 2.58 -7.28 17.91
C VAL A 61 1.66 -6.05 17.98
N LEU A 62 0.35 -6.29 17.97
CA LEU A 62 -0.67 -5.26 18.15
C LEU A 62 -1.43 -5.51 19.47
N LYS A 63 -2.28 -4.55 19.85
CA LYS A 63 -3.15 -4.71 21.03
C LYS A 63 -4.15 -5.86 20.88
N GLN A 64 -4.51 -6.23 19.66
CA GLN A 64 -5.51 -7.25 19.35
C GLN A 64 -5.07 -8.07 18.13
N ASN A 65 -5.57 -9.31 18.04
CA ASN A 65 -5.40 -10.18 16.87
C ASN A 65 -3.94 -10.50 16.52
N THR A 66 -3.08 -10.70 17.54
CA THR A 66 -1.65 -11.06 17.43
C THR A 66 -1.18 -12.00 18.56
N ASN A 67 -2.04 -12.95 18.98
CA ASN A 67 -1.73 -13.89 20.06
C ASN A 67 -0.83 -15.04 19.60
N THR A 68 -0.99 -15.48 18.35
CA THR A 68 -0.14 -16.49 17.69
C THR A 68 0.82 -15.83 16.71
N PHE A 69 1.85 -16.56 16.26
CA PHE A 69 2.79 -16.01 15.28
C PHE A 69 2.13 -15.81 13.91
N GLU A 70 1.22 -16.69 13.51
CA GLU A 70 0.43 -16.55 12.27
C GLU A 70 -0.39 -15.26 12.27
N GLU A 71 -0.92 -14.89 13.43
CA GLU A 71 -1.64 -13.64 13.63
C GLU A 71 -0.71 -12.42 13.57
N LYS A 72 0.47 -12.48 14.21
CA LYS A 72 1.53 -11.45 14.11
C LYS A 72 2.02 -11.26 12.68
N TYR A 73 2.19 -12.36 11.95
CA TYR A 73 2.54 -12.40 10.54
C TYR A 73 1.46 -11.73 9.69
N ARG A 74 0.19 -12.11 9.88
CA ARG A 74 -0.93 -11.49 9.17
C ARG A 74 -1.01 -9.99 9.43
N ALA A 75 -0.90 -9.58 10.70
CA ALA A 75 -1.01 -8.17 11.12
C ALA A 75 0.03 -7.26 10.42
N ALA A 76 1.23 -7.76 10.13
CA ALA A 76 2.27 -7.00 9.46
C ALA A 76 1.91 -6.60 8.02
N MET A 77 0.98 -7.31 7.36
CA MET A 77 0.53 -7.03 5.99
C MET A 77 -1.00 -7.09 5.86
N ASP A 78 -1.76 -6.66 6.88
CA ASP A 78 -3.22 -6.79 6.93
C ASP A 78 -3.96 -5.64 6.21
N THR A 79 -3.85 -5.58 4.88
CA THR A 79 -4.40 -4.51 4.03
C THR A 79 -3.69 -3.18 4.28
N VAL A 80 -2.48 -3.07 3.70
CA VAL A 80 -1.52 -2.01 4.02
C VAL A 80 -0.88 -1.45 2.75
N ASN A 81 -0.31 -0.25 2.86
CA ASN A 81 0.60 0.28 1.85
C ASN A 81 2.06 0.02 2.26
N THR A 82 2.92 -0.08 1.25
CA THR A 82 4.37 -0.04 1.37
C THR A 82 4.92 0.94 0.34
N ALA A 83 6.22 1.22 0.42
CA ALA A 83 6.94 2.01 -0.57
C ALA A 83 8.16 1.25 -1.10
N SER A 84 8.75 1.69 -2.20
CA SER A 84 10.12 1.35 -2.54
C SER A 84 11.04 1.73 -1.37
N VAL A 85 12.12 0.98 -1.16
CA VAL A 85 13.10 1.33 -0.12
C VAL A 85 13.65 2.73 -0.36
N GLU A 86 13.86 3.07 -1.62
CA GLU A 86 14.37 4.34 -2.09
C GLU A 86 13.38 5.50 -1.88
N GLY A 87 12.09 5.17 -1.78
CA GLY A 87 10.98 6.10 -1.52
C GLY A 87 10.47 6.12 -0.09
N ALA A 88 10.99 5.29 0.82
CA ALA A 88 10.43 5.12 2.17
C ALA A 88 10.31 6.44 2.96
N LEU A 89 11.34 7.30 2.83
CA LEU A 89 11.39 8.60 3.51
C LEU A 89 10.44 9.63 2.90
N PHE A 90 9.92 9.42 1.68
CA PHE A 90 8.92 10.31 1.08
C PHE A 90 7.69 10.41 1.98
N TYR A 91 7.15 9.29 2.47
CA TYR A 91 5.96 9.30 3.34
C TYR A 91 6.27 9.95 4.70
N VAL A 92 7.42 9.62 5.29
CA VAL A 92 7.88 10.23 6.56
C VAL A 92 7.94 11.76 6.42
N GLN A 93 8.58 12.25 5.36
CA GLN A 93 8.78 13.67 5.12
C GLN A 93 7.48 14.40 4.77
N THR A 94 6.71 13.87 3.83
CA THR A 94 5.56 14.59 3.26
C THR A 94 4.33 14.55 4.17
N GLU A 95 4.20 13.52 5.01
CA GLU A 95 3.01 13.33 5.84
C GLU A 95 3.32 13.17 7.34
N GLY A 96 4.55 12.85 7.72
CA GLY A 96 4.88 12.46 9.09
C GLY A 96 5.43 13.55 9.99
N ILE A 97 6.38 14.34 9.48
CA ILE A 97 7.24 15.19 10.31
C ILE A 97 6.74 16.62 10.50
N ASN A 98 5.73 17.04 9.72
CA ASN A 98 5.22 18.41 9.75
C ASN A 98 4.68 18.77 11.13
N LYS A 99 5.17 19.86 11.71
CA LYS A 99 4.75 20.40 13.01
C LYS A 99 3.24 20.57 13.12
N ALA A 100 2.58 21.06 12.07
CA ALA A 100 1.13 21.30 12.08
C ALA A 100 0.30 20.01 12.19
N ASP A 101 0.87 18.87 11.78
CA ASP A 101 0.19 17.56 11.81
C ASP A 101 0.53 16.77 13.10
N SER A 102 1.37 17.33 13.97
CA SER A 102 1.83 16.70 15.20
C SER A 102 0.79 16.82 16.31
N VAL A 103 0.25 15.68 16.75
CA VAL A 103 -0.65 15.58 17.92
C VAL A 103 0.09 14.91 19.06
N ASN A 104 0.05 15.51 20.26
CA ASN A 104 0.75 15.00 21.46
C ASN A 104 2.25 14.74 21.23
N CYS A 105 2.91 15.58 20.45
CA CYS A 105 4.33 15.44 20.08
C CYS A 105 4.68 14.16 19.30
N LEU A 106 3.71 13.47 18.69
CA LEU A 106 3.93 12.30 17.83
C LEU A 106 4.02 12.70 16.36
N ARG A 107 4.77 11.94 15.54
CA ARG A 107 4.58 11.98 14.08
C ARG A 107 3.16 11.55 13.75
N LYS A 108 2.66 11.93 12.57
CA LYS A 108 1.38 11.37 12.06
C LYS A 108 1.39 9.84 12.20
N THR A 109 0.26 9.29 12.65
CA THR A 109 0.07 7.84 12.94
C THR A 109 1.12 7.20 13.86
N ASN A 110 1.82 8.01 14.68
CA ASN A 110 2.92 7.56 15.54
C ASN A 110 4.07 6.88 14.77
N MET A 111 4.31 7.22 13.51
CA MET A 111 5.39 6.60 12.74
C MET A 111 6.75 6.77 13.45
N SER A 112 7.40 5.65 13.73
CA SER A 112 8.62 5.58 14.54
C SER A 112 9.67 4.66 13.95
N TYR A 113 9.29 3.77 13.03
CA TYR A 113 10.17 2.77 12.43
C TYR A 113 9.96 2.68 10.92
N ILE A 114 11.00 2.29 10.20
CA ILE A 114 10.94 1.89 8.80
C ILE A 114 11.37 0.44 8.74
N TRP A 115 10.45 -0.45 8.38
CA TRP A 115 10.70 -1.87 8.23
C TRP A 115 11.10 -2.16 6.79
N PHE A 116 12.05 -3.08 6.59
CA PHE A 116 12.42 -3.59 5.28
C PHE A 116 11.87 -4.99 5.10
N LEU A 117 11.22 -5.21 3.97
CA LEU A 117 10.47 -6.43 3.65
C LEU A 117 11.06 -7.06 2.40
N ASN A 118 11.33 -8.36 2.42
CA ASN A 118 11.46 -9.15 1.20
C ASN A 118 10.08 -9.73 0.87
N ILE A 119 9.54 -9.41 -0.29
CA ILE A 119 8.21 -9.81 -0.71
C ILE A 119 8.32 -10.58 -2.03
N THR A 120 7.74 -11.77 -2.08
CA THR A 120 7.56 -12.52 -3.32
C THR A 120 6.15 -12.28 -3.85
N ILE A 121 6.01 -11.95 -5.13
CA ILE A 121 4.75 -11.61 -5.77
C ILE A 121 4.51 -12.51 -6.99
N VAL A 122 3.29 -13.05 -7.08
CA VAL A 122 2.70 -13.63 -8.29
C VAL A 122 1.30 -13.07 -8.43
N GLN A 123 1.07 -12.18 -9.39
CA GLN A 123 -0.23 -11.56 -9.59
C GLN A 123 -1.25 -12.54 -10.17
N PRO A 124 -2.54 -12.37 -9.84
CA PRO A 124 -3.62 -13.03 -10.56
C PRO A 124 -3.61 -12.71 -12.06
N THR A 125 -3.81 -13.73 -12.90
CA THR A 125 -3.84 -13.58 -14.37
C THR A 125 -4.84 -12.53 -14.85
N PHE A 126 -6.02 -12.45 -14.22
CA PHE A 126 -7.02 -11.46 -14.58
C PHE A 126 -6.62 -10.04 -14.21
N ALA A 127 -5.84 -9.84 -13.13
CA ALA A 127 -5.31 -8.53 -12.80
C ALA A 127 -4.25 -8.08 -13.82
N ILE A 128 -3.34 -8.97 -14.23
CA ILE A 128 -2.39 -8.68 -15.32
C ILE A 128 -3.15 -8.34 -16.60
N ALA A 129 -4.16 -9.13 -16.98
CA ALA A 129 -4.96 -8.89 -18.17
C ALA A 129 -5.70 -7.53 -18.13
N GLU A 130 -6.24 -7.17 -16.96
CA GLU A 130 -6.99 -5.92 -16.78
C GLU A 130 -6.11 -4.69 -17.04
N TYR A 131 -4.91 -4.69 -16.45
CA TYR A 131 -4.00 -3.54 -16.42
C TYR A 131 -2.89 -3.59 -17.48
N ALA A 132 -2.84 -4.63 -18.31
CA ALA A 132 -1.80 -4.87 -19.33
C ALA A 132 -1.55 -3.69 -20.28
N ASP A 133 -2.58 -2.88 -20.56
CA ASP A 133 -2.51 -1.78 -21.53
C ASP A 133 -2.56 -0.40 -20.84
N ASN A 134 -2.52 -0.35 -19.50
CA ASN A 134 -2.63 0.91 -18.76
C ASN A 134 -1.25 1.49 -18.47
N GLY A 135 -0.80 2.44 -19.30
CA GLY A 135 0.49 3.13 -19.11
C GLY A 135 0.60 3.97 -17.82
N GLY A 136 -0.51 4.23 -17.13
CA GLY A 136 -0.54 4.88 -15.81
C GLY A 136 -0.34 3.91 -14.64
N VAL A 137 -0.19 2.62 -14.91
CA VAL A 137 0.09 1.57 -13.92
C VAL A 137 1.51 1.04 -14.17
N ILE A 138 2.23 0.72 -13.08
CA ILE A 138 3.55 0.10 -13.20
C ILE A 138 3.36 -1.28 -13.86
N PRO A 139 4.09 -1.61 -14.94
CA PRO A 139 4.04 -2.94 -15.55
C PRO A 139 4.23 -4.05 -14.49
N GLU A 140 3.50 -5.16 -14.63
CA GLU A 140 3.37 -6.26 -13.65
C GLU A 140 2.52 -5.96 -12.39
N TYR A 141 2.08 -4.72 -12.17
CA TYR A 141 1.22 -4.37 -11.04
C TYR A 141 -0.19 -4.06 -11.51
N GLY A 142 -1.16 -4.18 -10.61
CA GLY A 142 -2.46 -3.55 -10.83
C GLY A 142 -2.46 -2.11 -10.34
N ARG A 143 -3.61 -1.44 -10.46
CA ARG A 143 -3.76 -0.07 -9.95
C ARG A 143 -3.54 -0.04 -8.43
N PHE A 144 -2.80 0.95 -7.96
CA PHE A 144 -2.66 1.25 -6.54
C PHE A 144 -4.00 1.62 -5.92
N VAL A 145 -4.31 1.03 -4.77
CA VAL A 145 -5.49 1.35 -3.95
C VAL A 145 -5.00 1.82 -2.60
N ALA A 146 -5.24 3.08 -2.25
CA ALA A 146 -4.86 3.58 -0.92
C ALA A 146 -5.53 2.72 0.18
N MET A 147 -4.75 2.34 1.18
CA MET A 147 -5.22 1.55 2.32
C MET A 147 -4.86 2.22 3.64
N ASP A 148 -5.87 2.59 4.44
CA ASP A 148 -5.70 3.27 5.71
C ASP A 148 -6.45 2.52 6.82
N GLY A 149 -5.82 2.22 7.94
CA GLY A 149 -6.49 1.55 9.05
C GLY A 149 -6.96 0.12 8.75
N GLY A 150 -6.29 -0.57 7.82
CA GLY A 150 -6.56 -1.98 7.50
C GLY A 150 -7.63 -2.22 6.45
N PHE A 151 -8.07 -1.18 5.74
CA PHE A 151 -9.06 -1.31 4.68
C PHE A 151 -8.78 -0.35 3.54
N CYS A 152 -9.41 -0.60 2.39
CA CYS A 152 -9.32 0.33 1.26
C CYS A 152 -9.91 1.70 1.64
N THR A 153 -9.14 2.76 1.44
CA THR A 153 -9.55 4.13 1.73
C THR A 153 -10.80 4.49 0.93
N PRO A 154 -11.91 4.89 1.59
CA PRO A 154 -13.16 5.22 0.92
C PRO A 154 -13.04 6.39 -0.05
N VAL A 155 -13.84 6.34 -1.11
CA VAL A 155 -14.02 7.48 -2.05
C VAL A 155 -14.93 8.56 -1.49
N LYS A 156 -15.89 8.15 -0.66
CA LYS A 156 -16.82 9.03 0.05
C LYS A 156 -17.40 8.29 1.25
N ASP A 157 -17.36 8.91 2.42
CA ASP A 157 -17.85 8.35 3.68
C ASP A 157 -17.28 6.95 3.94
N THR A 158 -18.12 5.91 3.85
CA THR A 158 -17.74 4.49 4.04
C THR A 158 -17.74 3.70 2.73
N THR A 159 -17.93 4.36 1.58
CA THR A 159 -18.03 3.72 0.26
C THR A 159 -16.66 3.24 -0.22
N PRO A 160 -16.46 1.92 -0.40
CA PRO A 160 -15.20 1.42 -0.95
C PRO A 160 -15.01 1.85 -2.41
N PRO A 161 -13.76 2.09 -2.85
CA PRO A 161 -13.47 2.36 -4.26
C PRO A 161 -13.79 1.14 -5.14
N LEU A 162 -14.09 1.40 -6.42
CA LEU A 162 -14.35 0.37 -7.42
C LEU A 162 -13.28 -0.72 -7.44
N GLU A 163 -12.01 -0.32 -7.42
CA GLU A 163 -10.85 -1.22 -7.42
C GLU A 163 -10.88 -2.16 -6.21
N CYS A 164 -11.23 -1.66 -5.03
CA CYS A 164 -11.32 -2.51 -3.84
C CYS A 164 -12.37 -3.62 -4.01
N LEU A 165 -13.48 -3.33 -4.67
CA LEU A 165 -14.56 -4.29 -4.89
C LEU A 165 -14.19 -5.35 -5.94
N THR A 166 -13.26 -5.06 -6.85
CA THR A 166 -12.88 -6.01 -7.90
C THR A 166 -11.86 -7.05 -7.43
N TYR A 167 -11.26 -6.89 -6.24
CA TYR A 167 -10.41 -7.91 -5.61
C TYR A 167 -11.11 -9.26 -5.47
N GLY A 168 -12.38 -9.24 -5.06
CA GLY A 168 -13.21 -10.43 -4.89
C GLY A 168 -14.42 -10.49 -5.80
N GLY A 169 -14.67 -9.48 -6.64
CA GLY A 169 -15.89 -9.37 -7.44
C GLY A 169 -17.13 -9.01 -6.62
N LEU A 170 -16.96 -8.20 -5.59
CA LEU A 170 -18.03 -7.72 -4.71
C LEU A 170 -18.95 -6.74 -5.44
N SER A 171 -20.22 -6.68 -5.03
CA SER A 171 -21.19 -5.69 -5.53
C SER A 171 -21.28 -5.63 -7.06
N TYR A 172 -21.35 -6.80 -7.71
CA TYR A 172 -21.47 -6.93 -9.17
C TYR A 172 -20.27 -6.32 -9.94
N ASN A 173 -19.06 -6.43 -9.40
CA ASN A 173 -17.83 -6.09 -10.09
C ASN A 173 -17.10 -7.35 -10.58
N LYS A 174 -16.25 -7.20 -11.59
CA LYS A 174 -15.36 -8.26 -12.06
C LYS A 174 -14.48 -8.77 -10.92
N ASN A 175 -14.28 -10.08 -10.85
CA ASN A 175 -13.39 -10.71 -9.88
C ASN A 175 -11.99 -10.88 -10.50
N LEU A 176 -11.09 -9.94 -10.20
CA LEU A 176 -9.72 -9.96 -10.70
C LEU A 176 -8.79 -10.84 -9.84
N GLY A 177 -9.24 -11.24 -8.64
CA GLY A 177 -8.38 -11.75 -7.59
C GLY A 177 -7.67 -10.62 -6.82
N PRO A 178 -7.15 -10.88 -5.62
CA PRO A 178 -6.49 -9.86 -4.81
C PRO A 178 -5.11 -9.53 -5.37
N TRP A 179 -4.96 -8.45 -6.13
CA TRP A 179 -3.67 -8.06 -6.73
C TRP A 179 -2.89 -7.07 -5.85
N VAL A 180 -1.57 -7.05 -6.02
CA VAL A 180 -0.71 -5.99 -5.47
C VAL A 180 -0.74 -4.79 -6.41
N GLY A 181 -1.16 -3.64 -5.91
CA GLY A 181 -1.19 -2.40 -6.68
C GLY A 181 0.15 -1.69 -6.66
N GLY A 182 0.45 -0.90 -7.69
CA GLY A 182 1.69 -0.10 -7.76
C GLY A 182 1.49 1.22 -8.48
N GLU A 183 2.09 2.29 -7.97
CA GLU A 183 2.12 3.60 -8.64
C GLU A 183 3.39 4.39 -8.32
N ALA A 184 3.79 5.27 -9.24
CA ALA A 184 4.85 6.24 -9.02
C ALA A 184 4.32 7.46 -8.27
N ARG A 185 5.00 7.90 -7.20
CA ARG A 185 4.67 9.14 -6.48
C ARG A 185 5.92 9.98 -6.28
N LYS A 186 6.35 10.67 -7.33
CA LYS A 186 7.70 11.24 -7.37
C LYS A 186 7.79 12.66 -6.81
N THR A 187 6.71 13.42 -6.87
CA THR A 187 6.70 14.84 -6.54
C THR A 187 5.62 15.18 -5.51
N HIS A 188 5.94 16.12 -4.63
CA HIS A 188 5.01 16.66 -3.63
C HIS A 188 5.50 18.05 -3.17
N PRO A 189 4.62 18.99 -2.79
CA PRO A 189 5.02 20.31 -2.28
C PRO A 189 5.91 20.30 -1.03
N LYS A 190 6.07 19.13 -0.40
CA LYS A 190 6.89 18.91 0.81
C LYS A 190 8.08 17.98 0.58
N GLY A 191 8.23 17.40 -0.61
CA GLY A 191 9.34 16.48 -0.89
C GLY A 191 9.30 15.87 -2.29
N ASN A 192 10.46 15.70 -2.91
CA ASN A 192 10.60 15.13 -4.26
C ASN A 192 11.57 13.95 -4.27
N TYR A 193 11.09 12.76 -4.60
CA TYR A 193 11.85 11.51 -4.60
C TYR A 193 11.64 10.82 -5.95
N ALA A 194 12.61 10.91 -6.86
CA ALA A 194 12.49 10.41 -8.23
C ALA A 194 12.22 8.89 -8.32
N ASP A 195 12.64 8.16 -7.29
CA ASP A 195 12.53 6.71 -7.18
C ASP A 195 11.50 6.24 -6.14
N ASN A 196 10.56 7.13 -5.76
CA ASN A 196 9.45 6.76 -4.90
C ASN A 196 8.31 6.09 -5.68
N TYR A 197 8.02 4.86 -5.27
CA TYR A 197 6.89 4.07 -5.72
C TYR A 197 6.11 3.59 -4.50
N TRP A 198 4.79 3.64 -4.57
CA TRP A 198 3.91 3.13 -3.54
C TRP A 198 3.21 1.88 -4.03
N PHE A 199 2.98 0.96 -3.11
CA PHE A 199 2.35 -0.32 -3.39
C PHE A 199 1.22 -0.57 -2.39
N SER A 200 0.16 -1.24 -2.85
CA SER A 200 -1.00 -1.56 -2.02
C SER A 200 -1.21 -3.07 -1.95
N PHE A 201 -1.27 -3.62 -0.74
CA PHE A 201 -1.31 -5.04 -0.48
C PHE A 201 -2.62 -5.43 0.22
N PRO A 202 -3.64 -5.91 -0.53
CA PRO A 202 -4.91 -6.30 0.06
C PRO A 202 -4.76 -7.60 0.86
N ASN A 203 -5.19 -7.60 2.10
CA ASN A 203 -5.38 -8.82 2.89
C ASN A 203 -6.87 -9.07 3.15
N SER A 204 -7.18 -10.17 3.80
CA SER A 204 -8.54 -10.60 4.07
C SER A 204 -9.36 -9.52 4.80
N CYS A 205 -10.66 -9.50 4.51
CA CYS A 205 -11.60 -8.50 5.04
C CYS A 205 -11.18 -7.05 4.72
N TYR A 206 -10.71 -6.80 3.49
CA TYR A 206 -10.17 -5.51 3.03
C TYR A 206 -11.18 -4.34 2.96
N THR A 207 -12.45 -4.59 3.24
CA THR A 207 -13.50 -3.54 3.32
C THR A 207 -13.81 -3.08 4.75
N LYS A 208 -13.13 -3.65 5.76
CA LYS A 208 -13.38 -3.36 7.19
C LYS A 208 -12.10 -2.89 7.87
N ARG A 209 -12.24 -1.90 8.75
CA ARG A 209 -11.15 -1.41 9.60
C ARG A 209 -10.60 -2.52 10.49
N PHE A 210 -9.37 -2.38 10.97
CA PHE A 210 -8.71 -3.37 11.83
C PHE A 210 -9.61 -3.91 12.96
N GLU A 211 -10.28 -3.02 13.69
CA GLU A 211 -11.15 -3.36 14.83
C GLU A 211 -12.46 -4.06 14.44
N GLN A 212 -12.80 -4.06 13.15
CA GLN A 212 -14.01 -4.67 12.59
C GLN A 212 -13.71 -5.97 11.83
N LYS A 213 -12.44 -6.39 11.74
CA LYS A 213 -12.07 -7.63 11.04
C LYS A 213 -12.26 -8.84 11.96
N ASP A 214 -13.06 -9.80 11.49
CA ASP A 214 -13.29 -11.08 12.15
C ASP A 214 -13.08 -12.25 11.18
N ASP A 215 -13.07 -13.48 11.71
CA ASP A 215 -12.85 -14.69 10.91
C ASP A 215 -13.95 -14.91 9.87
N ALA A 216 -15.19 -14.52 10.17
CA ALA A 216 -16.32 -14.65 9.25
C ALA A 216 -16.11 -13.78 8.00
N CYS A 217 -15.76 -12.51 8.19
CA CYS A 217 -15.44 -11.60 7.10
C CYS A 217 -14.20 -12.05 6.33
N ARG A 218 -13.13 -12.47 7.03
CA ARG A 218 -11.90 -12.95 6.39
C ARG A 218 -12.11 -14.19 5.52
N LYS A 219 -13.05 -15.06 5.90
CA LYS A 219 -13.43 -16.24 5.11
C LYS A 219 -14.17 -15.87 3.82
N VAL A 220 -15.00 -14.82 3.85
CA VAL A 220 -15.77 -14.34 2.68
C VAL A 220 -14.91 -13.48 1.76
N GLN A 221 -14.18 -12.52 2.32
CA GLN A 221 -13.29 -11.62 1.60
C GLN A 221 -11.85 -12.10 1.77
N LYS A 222 -11.43 -13.05 0.92
CA LYS A 222 -10.04 -13.52 0.90
C LYS A 222 -9.12 -12.41 0.37
N GLY A 223 -7.93 -12.31 0.98
CA GLY A 223 -6.88 -11.38 0.56
C GLY A 223 -5.78 -12.05 -0.25
N GLY A 224 -4.72 -11.29 -0.56
CA GLY A 224 -3.58 -11.77 -1.33
C GLY A 224 -2.46 -12.39 -0.49
N LEU A 225 -2.44 -12.20 0.83
CA LEU A 225 -1.38 -12.73 1.69
C LEU A 225 -1.45 -14.27 1.75
N CYS A 226 -0.35 -14.93 1.40
CA CYS A 226 -0.20 -16.36 1.56
C CYS A 226 -0.12 -16.77 3.04
N PRO A 227 -0.63 -17.96 3.41
CA PRO A 227 -0.34 -18.52 4.72
C PRO A 227 1.16 -18.61 4.99
N LEU A 228 1.55 -18.53 6.26
CA LEU A 228 2.96 -18.61 6.66
C LEU A 228 3.66 -19.82 6.04
N GLY A 229 4.82 -19.59 5.42
CA GLY A 229 5.62 -20.64 4.78
C GLY A 229 5.10 -21.12 3.42
N LYS A 230 4.02 -20.55 2.87
CA LYS A 230 3.54 -20.82 1.51
C LYS A 230 3.99 -19.75 0.54
N GLN A 231 4.40 -20.18 -0.65
CA GLN A 231 4.76 -19.31 -1.76
C GLN A 231 3.52 -18.93 -2.57
N PRO A 232 3.47 -17.72 -3.16
CA PRO A 232 2.37 -17.30 -4.00
C PRO A 232 2.34 -18.05 -5.33
N ASP A 233 1.14 -18.27 -5.84
CA ASP A 233 0.85 -18.92 -7.12
C ASP A 233 -0.06 -18.06 -8.02
N GLY A 234 -0.53 -16.91 -7.53
CA GLY A 234 -1.46 -16.02 -8.22
C GLY A 234 -2.90 -16.56 -8.31
N VAL A 235 -3.20 -17.68 -7.66
CA VAL A 235 -4.50 -18.35 -7.68
C VAL A 235 -5.05 -18.50 -6.25
N THR A 236 -4.27 -19.15 -5.40
CA THR A 236 -4.58 -19.36 -3.97
C THR A 236 -4.22 -18.11 -3.16
N CYS A 237 -3.08 -17.50 -3.48
CA CYS A 237 -2.60 -16.25 -2.88
C CYS A 237 -1.61 -15.56 -3.81
N THR A 238 -1.40 -14.27 -3.57
CA THR A 238 -0.71 -13.35 -4.48
C THR A 238 0.69 -12.98 -3.99
N TYR A 239 0.88 -12.90 -2.68
CA TYR A 239 2.16 -12.50 -2.12
C TYR A 239 2.47 -13.19 -0.80
N SER A 240 3.75 -13.43 -0.57
CA SER A 240 4.32 -13.79 0.74
C SER A 240 5.43 -12.81 1.07
N PHE A 241 5.78 -12.68 2.34
CA PHE A 241 6.85 -11.78 2.75
C PHE A 241 7.65 -12.33 3.93
N ASP A 242 8.82 -11.74 4.12
CA ASP A 242 9.63 -11.78 5.33
C ASP A 242 10.09 -10.37 5.68
N VAL A 243 10.02 -10.01 6.96
CA VAL A 243 10.65 -8.78 7.46
C VAL A 243 12.15 -9.06 7.61
N LEU A 244 12.98 -8.29 6.93
CA LEU A 244 14.44 -8.40 6.97
C LEU A 244 15.04 -7.67 8.17
N GLY A 245 14.39 -6.60 8.62
CA GLY A 245 14.83 -5.77 9.73
C GLY A 245 14.13 -4.42 9.71
N TYR A 246 14.60 -3.49 10.53
CA TYR A 246 14.04 -2.15 10.63
C TYR A 246 15.08 -1.13 11.08
N VAL A 247 14.77 0.14 10.87
CA VAL A 247 15.46 1.28 11.51
C VAL A 247 14.46 2.07 12.35
N ARG A 248 14.93 2.61 13.48
CA ARG A 248 14.17 3.59 14.25
C ARG A 248 14.43 4.99 13.68
N ILE A 249 13.36 5.72 13.37
CA ILE A 249 13.44 7.03 12.70
C ILE A 249 14.17 8.04 13.59
N ASP A 250 13.90 8.07 14.89
CA ASP A 250 14.52 9.01 15.82
C ASP A 250 16.06 8.90 15.85
N ASP A 251 16.58 7.67 15.74
CA ASP A 251 18.02 7.42 15.70
C ASP A 251 18.60 7.83 14.34
N LEU A 252 17.90 7.46 13.25
CA LEU A 252 18.29 7.81 11.88
C LEU A 252 18.40 9.33 11.67
N VAL A 253 17.43 10.10 12.15
CA VAL A 253 17.41 11.56 11.95
C VAL A 253 18.26 12.32 12.97
N GLY A 254 18.87 11.60 13.92
CA GLY A 254 19.82 12.14 14.90
C GLY A 254 19.21 12.70 16.19
N ILE A 255 17.90 12.58 16.41
CA ILE A 255 17.22 13.10 17.62
C ILE A 255 17.87 12.54 18.88
N THR A 256 18.11 11.23 18.93
CA THR A 256 18.65 10.55 20.12
C THR A 256 20.14 10.81 20.36
N SER A 257 20.81 11.52 19.45
CA SER A 257 22.18 11.98 19.63
C SER A 257 22.26 13.43 20.16
N MET A 258 21.15 14.17 20.15
CA MET A 258 21.10 15.56 20.64
C MET A 258 20.84 15.63 22.14
N LYS A 259 21.33 16.70 22.79
CA LYS A 259 21.17 16.94 24.22
C LYS A 259 19.87 17.69 24.53
N HIS A 260 19.15 17.21 25.54
CA HIS A 260 18.04 17.88 26.16
C HIS A 260 18.53 19.13 26.92
N SER A 261 17.88 20.27 26.68
CA SER A 261 18.31 21.58 27.21
C SER A 261 18.29 21.67 28.73
N GLN A 262 17.32 21.02 29.39
CA GLN A 262 17.14 21.05 30.84
C GLN A 262 17.98 20.00 31.59
N THR A 263 18.16 18.79 31.03
CA THR A 263 18.78 17.67 31.76
C THR A 263 20.23 17.40 31.36
N GLY A 264 20.68 17.89 30.20
CA GLY A 264 22.00 17.59 29.64
C GLY A 264 22.17 16.13 29.17
N GLN A 265 21.13 15.30 29.30
CA GLN A 265 21.11 13.94 28.76
C GLN A 265 20.70 13.94 27.30
N ASN A 266 20.96 12.85 26.57
CA ASN A 266 20.45 12.73 25.21
C ASN A 266 18.92 12.60 25.24
N TYR A 267 18.23 13.11 24.20
CA TYR A 267 16.79 12.87 24.07
C TYR A 267 16.50 11.37 23.96
N ARG A 268 15.44 10.92 24.62
CA ARG A 268 15.01 9.52 24.51
C ARG A 268 14.38 9.22 23.15
N ASP A 269 13.54 10.14 22.69
CA ASP A 269 12.66 9.97 21.52
C ASP A 269 12.20 11.33 20.98
N ARG A 270 11.46 11.31 19.87
CA ARG A 270 10.86 12.52 19.29
C ARG A 270 9.86 13.21 20.23
N VAL A 271 9.20 12.48 21.15
CA VAL A 271 8.27 13.09 22.11
C VAL A 271 9.03 13.99 23.09
N ASP A 272 10.16 13.51 23.60
CA ASP A 272 11.06 14.23 24.50
C ASP A 272 11.64 15.48 23.80
N PHE A 273 12.14 15.29 22.57
CA PHE A 273 12.62 16.38 21.70
C PHE A 273 11.57 17.48 21.50
N CYS A 274 10.33 17.10 21.16
CA CYS A 274 9.24 18.04 20.96
C CYS A 274 8.80 18.74 22.26
N LYS A 275 8.81 18.04 23.40
CA LYS A 275 8.49 18.64 24.71
C LYS A 275 9.54 19.66 25.15
N ASP A 276 10.77 19.52 24.69
CA ASP A 276 11.82 20.54 24.84
C ASP A 276 11.74 21.65 23.77
N SER A 277 10.55 21.83 23.18
CA SER A 277 10.22 22.84 22.17
C SER A 277 11.04 22.76 20.88
N LYS A 278 11.60 21.59 20.56
CA LYS A 278 12.30 21.35 19.29
C LYS A 278 11.35 20.89 18.19
N VAL A 279 11.70 21.23 16.96
CA VAL A 279 10.89 21.02 15.76
C VAL A 279 11.62 20.10 14.79
N GLU A 280 11.01 18.96 14.47
CA GLU A 280 11.57 18.03 13.48
C GLU A 280 11.47 18.60 12.06
N TYR A 281 10.31 19.18 11.71
CA TYR A 281 10.18 20.06 10.55
C TYR A 281 8.91 20.91 10.62
N ASP A 282 8.98 22.17 10.24
CA ASP A 282 7.84 23.07 10.05
C ASP A 282 7.83 23.56 8.60
N PHE A 283 6.92 23.02 7.79
CA PHE A 283 6.80 23.38 6.37
C PHE A 283 6.22 24.79 6.16
N SER A 284 5.56 25.38 7.15
CA SER A 284 5.02 26.74 7.03
C SER A 284 6.13 27.79 7.04
N ASN A 285 7.20 27.53 7.80
CA ASN A 285 8.35 28.42 7.97
C ASN A 285 9.63 27.87 7.32
N SER A 286 9.57 26.68 6.71
CA SER A 286 10.73 25.95 6.19
C SER A 286 11.86 25.83 7.22
N TYR A 287 11.50 25.45 8.46
CA TYR A 287 12.38 25.42 9.62
C TYR A 287 12.50 24.01 10.21
N SER A 288 13.69 23.68 10.73
CA SER A 288 13.99 22.41 11.39
C SER A 288 15.12 22.62 12.41
N ASP A 289 15.02 21.99 13.58
CA ASP A 289 16.14 21.83 14.52
C ASP A 289 17.09 20.68 14.12
N LEU A 290 16.74 19.92 13.06
CA LEU A 290 17.54 18.83 12.50
C LEU A 290 18.07 19.19 11.10
N THR A 291 19.34 18.93 10.85
CA THR A 291 19.94 19.08 9.51
C THR A 291 19.59 17.93 8.56
N PHE A 292 19.13 16.79 9.12
CA PHE A 292 18.76 15.62 8.32
C PHE A 292 17.74 15.98 7.22
N TRP A 293 16.84 16.94 7.46
CA TRP A 293 15.76 17.35 6.54
C TRP A 293 16.08 18.59 5.67
N ASP A 294 17.33 19.07 5.64
CA ASP A 294 17.74 20.24 4.84
C ASP A 294 17.49 20.08 3.34
N LYS A 295 16.92 21.09 2.68
CA LYS A 295 16.56 21.05 1.25
C LYS A 295 15.55 19.92 0.94
N PRO A 296 14.33 19.99 1.49
CA PRO A 296 13.34 18.91 1.35
C PRO A 296 12.87 18.67 -0.09
N LEU A 297 12.93 19.70 -0.95
CA LEU A 297 12.49 19.61 -2.36
C LEU A 297 13.60 19.22 -3.33
N ASP A 298 14.84 19.11 -2.85
CA ASP A 298 16.02 18.76 -3.64
C ASP A 298 16.13 17.23 -3.77
N VAL A 299 16.12 16.74 -5.01
CA VAL A 299 16.10 15.30 -5.32
C VAL A 299 17.40 14.61 -4.90
N ASP A 300 18.55 15.29 -5.04
CA ASP A 300 19.85 14.73 -4.68
C ASP A 300 20.01 14.66 -3.16
N ALA A 301 19.53 15.67 -2.44
CA ALA A 301 19.47 15.65 -0.97
C ALA A 301 18.59 14.50 -0.47
N ASN A 302 17.42 14.29 -1.07
CA ASN A 302 16.52 13.18 -0.74
C ASN A 302 17.14 11.81 -1.07
N THR A 303 17.82 11.69 -2.21
CA THR A 303 18.57 10.48 -2.57
C THR A 303 19.68 10.19 -1.55
N ASN A 304 20.42 11.22 -1.11
CA ASN A 304 21.44 11.09 -0.10
C ASN A 304 20.88 10.67 1.27
N ARG A 305 19.69 11.11 1.66
CA ARG A 305 19.01 10.64 2.89
C ARG A 305 18.74 9.14 2.84
N THR A 306 18.24 8.65 1.71
CA THR A 306 18.05 7.21 1.49
C THR A 306 19.37 6.46 1.61
N THR A 307 20.45 6.97 1.01
CA THR A 307 21.80 6.38 1.17
C THR A 307 22.24 6.34 2.63
N GLN A 308 22.01 7.41 3.40
CA GLN A 308 22.30 7.44 4.83
C GLN A 308 21.46 6.43 5.62
N MET A 309 20.17 6.27 5.29
CA MET A 309 19.29 5.26 5.90
C MET A 309 19.80 3.84 5.67
N LEU A 310 20.20 3.53 4.43
CA LEU A 310 20.74 2.21 4.09
C LEU A 310 22.09 1.95 4.76
N LYS A 311 22.96 2.96 4.82
CA LYS A 311 24.21 2.86 5.57
C LYS A 311 23.95 2.61 7.05
N PHE A 312 23.04 3.36 7.65
CA PHE A 312 22.65 3.22 9.05
C PHE A 312 22.13 1.81 9.33
N TYR A 313 21.19 1.31 8.51
CA TYR A 313 20.68 -0.07 8.62
C TYR A 313 21.80 -1.12 8.58
N ASN A 314 22.73 -1.00 7.63
CA ASN A 314 23.86 -1.93 7.51
C ASN A 314 24.80 -1.84 8.72
N ASP A 315 24.96 -0.66 9.33
CA ASP A 315 25.78 -0.50 10.52
C ASP A 315 25.11 -1.13 11.76
N LEU A 316 23.78 -1.07 11.87
CA LEU A 316 23.02 -1.80 12.92
C LEU A 316 23.22 -3.32 12.81
N ILE A 317 23.13 -3.87 11.59
CA ILE A 317 23.39 -5.31 11.35
C ILE A 317 24.80 -5.69 11.81
N LYS A 318 25.81 -4.88 11.49
CA LYS A 318 27.20 -5.13 11.90
C LYS A 318 27.36 -5.06 13.41
N GLU A 319 26.63 -4.16 14.08
CA GLU A 319 26.65 -4.08 15.54
C GLU A 319 26.08 -5.35 16.18
N GLY A 320 25.02 -5.94 15.60
CA GLY A 320 24.52 -7.27 15.95
C GLY A 320 24.02 -7.39 17.39
N LYS A 321 23.54 -6.30 18.01
CA LYS A 321 23.01 -6.30 19.38
C LYS A 321 21.48 -6.40 19.40
N GLY A 322 20.96 -7.19 20.33
CA GLY A 322 19.50 -7.39 20.48
C GLY A 322 18.89 -7.89 19.17
N ASP A 323 17.76 -7.31 18.76
CA ASP A 323 17.08 -7.65 17.52
C ASP A 323 17.96 -7.47 16.26
N TYR A 324 19.00 -6.64 16.30
CA TYR A 324 19.89 -6.42 15.15
C TYR A 324 20.69 -7.67 14.79
N ALA A 325 20.91 -8.58 15.74
CA ALA A 325 21.55 -9.88 15.49
C ALA A 325 20.75 -10.76 14.52
N HIS A 326 19.45 -10.50 14.37
CA HIS A 326 18.53 -11.27 13.54
C HIS A 326 18.18 -10.55 12.22
N MET A 327 18.62 -9.29 12.07
CA MET A 327 18.41 -8.52 10.85
C MET A 327 19.29 -9.03 9.71
N LYS A 328 18.80 -8.91 8.48
CA LYS A 328 19.47 -9.39 7.27
C LYS A 328 19.84 -8.25 6.34
N PRO A 329 21.00 -8.30 5.67
CA PRO A 329 21.34 -7.31 4.65
C PRO A 329 20.29 -7.30 3.54
N LEU A 330 20.07 -6.13 2.93
CA LEU A 330 19.19 -6.01 1.77
C LEU A 330 19.96 -6.44 0.51
N PRO A 331 19.39 -7.32 -0.33
CA PRO A 331 19.95 -7.60 -1.65
C PRO A 331 20.05 -6.32 -2.49
N SER A 332 21.07 -6.26 -3.35
CA SER A 332 21.21 -5.16 -4.31
C SER A 332 20.16 -5.25 -5.42
N ALA A 333 19.87 -4.13 -6.08
CA ALA A 333 18.96 -4.11 -7.23
C ALA A 333 19.47 -5.01 -8.38
N GLU A 334 20.78 -5.08 -8.57
CA GLU A 334 21.44 -5.90 -9.58
C GLU A 334 21.36 -7.39 -9.24
N GLU A 335 21.53 -7.77 -7.97
CA GLU A 335 21.38 -9.16 -7.51
C GLU A 335 19.95 -9.66 -7.71
N LEU A 336 18.96 -8.83 -7.38
CA LEU A 336 17.56 -9.12 -7.62
C LEU A 336 17.26 -9.20 -9.12
N ALA A 337 17.80 -8.29 -9.94
CA ALA A 337 17.57 -8.30 -11.38
C ALA A 337 18.12 -9.56 -12.08
N LYS A 338 19.17 -10.19 -11.53
CA LYS A 338 19.71 -11.47 -12.03
C LYS A 338 18.82 -12.66 -11.72
N THR A 339 18.10 -12.62 -10.60
CA THR A 339 17.29 -13.75 -10.11
C THR A 339 15.82 -13.64 -10.51
N ASN A 340 15.33 -12.41 -10.68
CA ASN A 340 13.98 -12.15 -11.16
C ASN A 340 13.86 -12.35 -12.68
N PRO A 341 12.66 -12.74 -13.16
CA PRO A 341 12.41 -12.82 -14.59
C PRO A 341 12.53 -11.44 -15.25
N PRO A 342 12.92 -11.35 -16.53
CA PRO A 342 12.84 -10.08 -17.26
C PRO A 342 11.37 -9.63 -17.37
N CYS A 343 11.14 -8.32 -17.38
CA CYS A 343 9.80 -7.72 -17.35
C CYS A 343 8.85 -8.23 -18.45
N TRP A 344 9.36 -8.48 -19.65
CA TRP A 344 8.56 -8.97 -20.78
C TRP A 344 7.98 -10.37 -20.57
N LYS A 345 8.50 -11.15 -19.61
CA LYS A 345 7.99 -12.49 -19.31
C LYS A 345 6.66 -12.44 -18.56
N ASN A 346 6.45 -11.39 -17.76
CA ASN A 346 5.25 -11.24 -16.94
C ASN A 346 4.31 -10.14 -17.45
N SER A 347 4.84 -9.13 -18.14
CA SER A 347 4.08 -7.97 -18.61
C SER A 347 3.85 -8.00 -20.12
N PRO A 348 2.58 -8.12 -20.59
CA PRO A 348 2.25 -7.99 -22.00
C PRO A 348 2.66 -6.64 -22.61
N MET A 349 2.65 -5.57 -21.81
CA MET A 349 3.16 -4.25 -22.22
C MET A 349 4.65 -4.32 -22.56
N CYS A 350 5.44 -4.93 -21.68
CA CYS A 350 6.88 -5.06 -21.88
C CYS A 350 7.25 -6.06 -22.98
N ALA A 351 6.43 -7.09 -23.19
CA ALA A 351 6.58 -8.01 -24.31
C ALA A 351 6.47 -7.33 -25.67
N LYS A 352 5.67 -6.27 -25.78
CA LYS A 352 5.40 -5.52 -27.02
C LYS A 352 6.17 -4.21 -27.13
N ALA A 353 6.89 -3.80 -26.10
CA ALA A 353 7.61 -2.54 -26.05
C ALA A 353 8.73 -2.49 -27.12
N PRO A 354 8.75 -1.49 -28.03
CA PRO A 354 9.74 -1.41 -29.12
C PRO A 354 11.20 -1.45 -28.66
N ASN A 355 11.50 -0.79 -27.54
CA ASN A 355 12.84 -0.76 -26.95
C ASN A 355 13.00 -1.75 -25.80
N GLY A 356 11.99 -2.57 -25.50
CA GLY A 356 11.96 -3.43 -24.32
C GLY A 356 11.68 -2.70 -23.02
N CYS A 357 11.92 -3.41 -21.91
CA CYS A 357 11.76 -2.92 -20.54
C CYS A 357 12.98 -3.25 -19.69
N ARG A 358 13.18 -2.51 -18.61
CA ARG A 358 14.22 -2.74 -17.59
C ARG A 358 13.60 -2.95 -16.21
N ARG A 359 14.31 -3.65 -15.31
CA ARG A 359 14.00 -3.63 -13.87
C ARG A 359 14.82 -2.55 -13.19
N LYS A 360 14.21 -1.81 -12.27
CA LYS A 360 14.88 -0.77 -11.47
C LYS A 360 14.65 -0.99 -9.98
N LEU A 361 15.58 -0.46 -9.19
CA LEU A 361 15.49 -0.37 -7.73
C LEU A 361 15.45 -1.74 -7.04
N THR A 362 15.56 -1.72 -5.72
CA THR A 362 15.36 -2.92 -4.90
C THR A 362 13.89 -3.39 -4.95
N ALA A 363 12.96 -2.50 -5.30
CA ALA A 363 11.55 -2.85 -5.57
C ALA A 363 11.32 -3.56 -6.92
N GLN A 364 12.35 -3.66 -7.77
CA GLN A 364 12.33 -4.42 -9.02
C GLN A 364 11.22 -3.99 -9.98
N VAL A 365 10.86 -2.70 -9.95
CA VAL A 365 9.82 -2.11 -10.79
C VAL A 365 10.21 -2.21 -12.26
N CYS A 366 9.26 -2.61 -13.09
CA CYS A 366 9.44 -2.66 -14.52
C CYS A 366 9.19 -1.27 -15.14
N GLU A 367 10.09 -0.82 -15.99
CA GLU A 367 9.98 0.45 -16.70
C GLU A 367 10.08 0.19 -18.21
N VAL A 368 9.10 0.71 -18.97
CA VAL A 368 9.13 0.69 -20.44
C VAL A 368 10.18 1.68 -20.91
N CYS A 369 11.11 1.23 -21.74
CA CYS A 369 12.20 2.08 -22.21
C CYS A 369 11.75 3.00 -23.35
N SER A 370 11.98 4.31 -23.19
CA SER A 370 11.72 5.32 -24.22
C SER A 370 12.72 5.27 -25.39
N SER A 371 13.93 4.77 -25.15
CA SER A 371 14.98 4.57 -26.16
C SER A 371 15.71 3.24 -25.93
N PRO A 372 16.42 2.70 -26.94
CA PRO A 372 17.29 1.54 -26.76
C PRO A 372 18.36 1.81 -25.70
N ALA A 373 18.60 0.84 -24.81
CA ALA A 373 19.71 0.81 -23.86
C ALA A 373 20.04 -0.64 -23.50
N ASP A 374 21.26 -0.90 -23.02
CA ASP A 374 21.75 -2.26 -22.77
C ASP A 374 20.92 -3.03 -21.74
N ASP A 375 20.38 -2.34 -20.74
CA ASP A 375 19.53 -2.89 -19.69
C ASP A 375 18.04 -2.98 -20.09
N CYS A 376 17.66 -2.44 -21.25
CA CYS A 376 16.32 -2.56 -21.81
C CYS A 376 16.17 -3.86 -22.59
N LYS A 377 15.63 -4.88 -21.91
CA LYS A 377 15.50 -6.23 -22.47
C LYS A 377 14.15 -6.39 -23.17
N LYS A 378 14.19 -7.08 -24.31
CA LYS A 378 13.02 -7.53 -25.09
C LYS A 378 13.10 -9.05 -25.29
N PRO A 379 11.96 -9.72 -25.55
CA PRO A 379 12.00 -11.15 -25.90
C PRO A 379 12.74 -11.35 -27.22
N GLY A 380 13.58 -12.38 -27.29
CA GLY A 380 14.17 -12.90 -28.52
C GLY A 380 13.17 -13.75 -29.32
N PRO A 381 13.53 -14.17 -30.55
CA PRO A 381 12.61 -14.90 -31.45
C PRO A 381 12.08 -16.23 -30.89
N THR A 382 12.82 -16.86 -29.97
CA THR A 382 12.49 -18.15 -29.37
C THR A 382 11.95 -18.03 -27.94
N ASP A 383 11.88 -16.82 -27.40
CA ASP A 383 11.45 -16.60 -26.02
C ASP A 383 9.93 -16.68 -25.89
N ALA A 384 9.47 -17.35 -24.83
CA ALA A 384 8.05 -17.37 -24.48
C ALA A 384 7.68 -16.09 -23.70
N ALA A 385 7.29 -15.04 -24.43
CA ALA A 385 6.84 -13.78 -23.85
C ALA A 385 5.43 -13.88 -23.24
N ALA A 386 5.08 -12.92 -22.37
CA ALA A 386 3.72 -12.82 -21.84
C ALA A 386 2.70 -12.73 -22.99
N PRO A 387 1.73 -13.67 -23.08
CA PRO A 387 0.76 -13.66 -24.16
C PRO A 387 -0.26 -12.53 -23.96
N THR A 388 -1.07 -12.28 -24.99
CA THR A 388 -2.27 -11.46 -24.79
C THR A 388 -3.28 -12.27 -23.97
N LEU A 389 -3.81 -11.66 -22.92
CA LEU A 389 -4.71 -12.29 -21.96
C LEU A 389 -6.14 -11.76 -22.12
N ASN A 390 -7.12 -12.62 -21.89
CA ASN A 390 -8.52 -12.28 -21.84
C ASN A 390 -8.87 -11.67 -20.48
N LYS A 391 -9.50 -10.48 -20.50
CA LYS A 391 -9.98 -9.79 -19.30
C LYS A 391 -11.17 -10.54 -18.68
N GLN A 392 -11.34 -10.35 -17.38
CA GLN A 392 -12.45 -10.95 -16.64
C GLN A 392 -13.81 -10.38 -17.08
N PHE A 393 -14.85 -11.23 -17.01
CA PHE A 393 -16.22 -10.81 -17.22
C PHE A 393 -16.67 -9.79 -16.16
N GLN A 394 -17.36 -8.76 -16.62
CA GLN A 394 -17.99 -7.76 -15.76
C GLN A 394 -19.47 -8.13 -15.56
N PRO A 395 -19.89 -8.59 -14.36
CA PRO A 395 -21.30 -8.83 -14.06
C PRO A 395 -22.21 -7.66 -14.46
N ALA A 396 -23.36 -8.01 -15.03
CA ALA A 396 -24.46 -7.07 -15.25
C ALA A 396 -25.01 -6.58 -13.91
N LEU A 397 -25.45 -5.32 -13.87
CA LEU A 397 -26.11 -4.77 -12.70
C LEU A 397 -27.56 -5.32 -12.63
N PRO A 398 -28.10 -5.58 -11.44
CA PRO A 398 -29.50 -5.91 -11.27
C PRO A 398 -30.41 -4.84 -11.89
N THR A 399 -31.46 -5.28 -12.57
CA THR A 399 -32.49 -4.44 -13.15
C THR A 399 -33.85 -4.75 -12.55
N ASN A 400 -34.74 -3.75 -12.50
CA ASN A 400 -36.14 -3.96 -12.16
C ASN A 400 -36.90 -4.55 -13.37
N ALA A 401 -38.20 -4.82 -13.20
CA ALA A 401 -39.05 -5.34 -14.27
C ALA A 401 -39.12 -4.45 -15.54
N ALA A 402 -38.78 -3.17 -15.41
CA ALA A 402 -38.71 -2.22 -16.54
C ALA A 402 -37.31 -2.16 -17.19
N GLY A 403 -36.37 -3.03 -16.79
CA GLY A 403 -35.00 -3.04 -17.31
C GLY A 403 -34.10 -1.93 -16.78
N VAL A 404 -34.54 -1.16 -15.78
CA VAL A 404 -33.76 -0.07 -15.18
C VAL A 404 -32.87 -0.61 -14.08
N THR A 405 -31.58 -0.23 -14.09
CA THR A 405 -30.61 -0.65 -13.08
C THR A 405 -31.02 -0.16 -11.69
N THR A 406 -31.02 -1.05 -10.70
CA THR A 406 -31.49 -0.74 -9.33
C THR A 406 -30.36 -0.35 -8.39
N VAL A 407 -29.11 -0.51 -8.82
CA VAL A 407 -27.92 -0.13 -8.06
C VAL A 407 -26.91 0.55 -8.99
N PRO A 408 -26.29 1.67 -8.58
CA PRO A 408 -25.21 2.26 -9.36
C PRO A 408 -23.94 1.40 -9.25
N ARG A 409 -23.09 1.45 -10.30
CA ARG A 409 -21.73 0.92 -10.20
C ARG A 409 -20.90 1.84 -9.31
N SER A 410 -20.04 1.25 -8.48
CA SER A 410 -19.10 2.01 -7.65
C SER A 410 -18.15 2.86 -8.48
N ILE A 411 -17.78 4.00 -7.90
CA ILE A 411 -16.85 4.96 -8.51
C ILE A 411 -15.40 4.60 -8.15
N SER A 412 -14.48 4.89 -9.07
CA SER A 412 -13.05 4.81 -8.80
C SER A 412 -12.62 5.94 -7.86
N ASN A 413 -11.56 5.72 -7.09
CA ASN A 413 -10.90 6.77 -6.31
C ASN A 413 -10.01 7.70 -7.14
N ASN A 414 -9.89 7.47 -8.46
CA ASN A 414 -9.09 8.28 -9.35
C ASN A 414 -9.89 8.65 -10.61
N GLU A 415 -9.96 9.94 -10.93
CA GLU A 415 -10.83 10.48 -11.99
C GLU A 415 -10.54 9.94 -13.41
N THR A 416 -9.39 9.31 -13.64
CA THR A 416 -8.96 8.83 -14.96
C THR A 416 -9.59 7.51 -15.42
N LEU A 417 -10.47 6.89 -14.63
CA LEU A 417 -11.22 5.70 -15.01
C LEU A 417 -12.74 5.89 -14.83
N ALA A 418 -13.31 6.85 -15.56
CA ALA A 418 -14.70 6.72 -15.95
C ALA A 418 -14.86 5.39 -16.74
N PRO A 419 -15.95 4.63 -16.56
CA PRO A 419 -16.19 3.46 -17.38
C PRO A 419 -16.27 3.90 -18.84
N GLY A 420 -15.48 3.24 -19.70
CA GLY A 420 -15.62 3.38 -21.15
C GLY A 420 -17.05 3.02 -21.55
N ALA A 421 -17.87 4.03 -21.76
CA ALA A 421 -19.06 3.96 -22.59
C ALA A 421 -18.73 4.74 -23.86
N GLY A 422 -18.86 4.08 -25.02
CA GLY A 422 -18.69 4.73 -26.30
C GLY A 422 -19.65 5.92 -26.44
N GLY A 423 -19.21 6.95 -27.18
CA GLY A 423 -20.07 8.05 -27.60
C GLY A 423 -19.42 9.42 -27.41
N ALA A 424 -19.14 10.05 -28.56
CA ALA A 424 -18.59 11.39 -28.78
C ALA A 424 -19.03 12.53 -27.84
N GLY A 425 -18.09 13.46 -27.59
CA GLY A 425 -18.38 14.89 -27.46
C GLY A 425 -17.72 15.62 -26.30
N GLY A 426 -16.88 16.62 -26.62
CA GLY A 426 -16.79 17.87 -25.85
C GLY A 426 -15.68 17.99 -24.80
N VAL A 427 -14.71 18.87 -25.11
CA VAL A 427 -13.67 19.41 -24.22
C VAL A 427 -14.28 20.24 -23.08
N THR A 428 -13.71 20.20 -21.86
CA THR A 428 -13.23 21.40 -21.11
C THR A 428 -12.59 21.04 -19.76
N THR A 429 -11.55 21.80 -19.43
CA THR A 429 -10.67 21.81 -18.25
C THR A 429 -11.35 22.34 -16.98
N ASN A 430 -11.02 21.80 -15.80
CA ASN A 430 -10.57 22.60 -14.64
C ASN A 430 -10.06 21.77 -13.46
N ALA A 431 -9.24 22.43 -12.66
CA ALA A 431 -8.35 21.92 -11.63
C ALA A 431 -8.98 21.73 -10.23
N ALA A 432 -8.13 21.20 -9.33
CA ALA A 432 -8.19 21.16 -7.87
C ALA A 432 -8.86 19.93 -7.22
N SER A 433 -8.03 18.94 -6.85
CA SER A 433 -8.42 17.93 -5.86
C SER A 433 -7.99 18.41 -4.47
N SER A 434 -9.00 18.66 -3.65
CA SER A 434 -8.94 19.14 -2.27
C SER A 434 -8.49 18.04 -1.29
N VAL A 435 -7.60 18.44 -0.40
CA VAL A 435 -7.19 17.69 0.80
C VAL A 435 -8.38 17.58 1.75
N SER A 436 -8.90 16.38 1.98
CA SER A 436 -9.88 16.12 3.04
C SER A 436 -9.16 15.78 4.35
N LEU A 437 -8.97 16.80 5.19
CA LEU A 437 -8.69 16.68 6.62
C LEU A 437 -10.02 16.34 7.32
N VAL A 438 -10.15 15.14 7.88
CA VAL A 438 -11.18 14.86 8.89
C VAL A 438 -10.49 14.86 10.25
N ALA A 439 -10.63 15.99 10.95
CA ALA A 439 -10.40 16.10 12.37
C ALA A 439 -11.60 15.47 13.10
N ALA A 440 -11.34 14.49 13.97
CA ALA A 440 -12.30 14.04 14.95
C ALA A 440 -11.66 14.20 16.33
N SER A 441 -11.88 15.38 16.92
CA SER A 441 -11.66 15.62 18.34
C SER A 441 -12.96 16.14 18.93
N THR A 442 -13.49 15.43 19.93
CA THR A 442 -14.19 16.01 21.08
C THR A 442 -14.38 14.93 22.15
N LEU A 443 -13.57 15.05 23.21
CA LEU A 443 -13.89 14.58 24.54
C LEU A 443 -14.97 15.49 25.12
N ALA A 444 -16.02 14.93 25.71
CA ALA A 444 -16.83 15.62 26.70
C ALA A 444 -16.89 14.77 27.96
N VAL A 445 -16.06 15.16 28.93
CA VAL A 445 -16.18 14.78 30.34
C VAL A 445 -17.21 15.72 30.95
N ALA A 446 -18.22 15.18 31.62
CA ALA A 446 -18.95 15.91 32.65
C ALA A 446 -19.36 14.93 33.75
N ALA A 447 -18.78 15.11 34.93
CA ALA A 447 -19.22 14.51 36.17
C ALA A 447 -19.67 15.61 37.13
N LEU A 448 -20.67 15.24 37.95
CA LEU A 448 -21.11 15.78 39.25
C LEU A 448 -22.30 16.76 39.34
N LEU A 449 -23.33 16.23 40.02
CA LEU A 449 -24.10 16.76 41.16
C LEU A 449 -25.25 17.76 40.92
N LEU A 450 -26.49 17.32 41.16
CA LEU A 450 -27.28 17.64 42.38
C LEU A 450 -28.73 17.08 42.28
N VAL A 451 -29.22 16.63 43.44
CA VAL A 451 -30.54 16.08 43.83
C VAL A 451 -30.71 14.57 43.68
#